data_AF-A0A0F3IIZ7-F1
#
_entry.id   AF-A0A0F3IIZ7-F1
#
_cell.length_a   1.000
_cell.length_b   1.000
_cell.length_c   1.000
_cell.angle_alpha   90.00
_cell.angle_beta   90.00
_cell.angle_gamma   90.00
#
_symmetry.space_group_name_H-M   'P 1'
#
loop_
_entity.id
_entity.type
_entity.pdbx_description
1 polymer ?
#
loop_
_entity_poly.entity_id
_entity_poly.type
_entity_poly.pdbx_seq_one_letter_code
_entity_poly.pdbx_strand_id
1 'polypeptide(L)'
;MKDTIITKQMILIGAMVMSLSTPISALSETPIATRDISNTRLYNFVDIPAEINYSQFGEAGVQLDPRQAGHIISVRRFRKINILIGSTSAKSISIYLGKLSDATLAQEFHHPIDGKIHTYDVIGPELAIVFKGGTPNSSEKVQMWVFLSS
;
A
#
# COMPACT_ATOMS: atom_id res chain seq x y z
N MET A 1 30.94 -74.67 22.23
CA MET A 1 30.52 -75.60 21.17
C MET A 1 29.12 -75.22 20.76
N LYS A 2 28.85 -75.35 19.46
CA LYS A 2 27.56 -75.17 18.80
C LYS A 2 26.49 -76.08 19.41
N ASP A 3 25.25 -75.91 18.94
CA ASP A 3 24.10 -76.84 19.02
C ASP A 3 23.01 -76.31 19.99
N THR A 4 21.71 -76.18 19.68
CA THR A 4 20.79 -76.61 18.61
C THR A 4 19.48 -75.77 18.78
N ILE A 5 18.55 -75.64 17.82
CA ILE A 5 17.18 -76.26 17.76
C ILE A 5 16.30 -75.19 17.08
N ILE A 6 15.88 -75.30 15.81
CA ILE A 6 14.70 -76.01 15.23
C ILE A 6 13.32 -75.47 15.68
N THR A 7 12.62 -74.84 14.73
CA THR A 7 11.20 -75.02 14.34
C THR A 7 10.13 -75.31 15.41
N LYS A 8 9.09 -74.47 15.50
CA LYS A 8 7.66 -74.84 15.26
C LYS A 8 6.68 -73.71 15.57
N GLN A 9 5.62 -73.64 14.77
CA GLN A 9 4.37 -72.94 15.01
C GLN A 9 3.77 -73.26 16.39
N MET A 10 3.12 -72.27 17.03
CA MET A 10 1.80 -72.48 17.63
C MET A 10 1.06 -71.16 17.84
N ILE A 11 -0.22 -71.18 17.47
CA ILE A 11 -1.25 -70.14 17.58
C ILE A 11 -1.79 -70.13 19.03
N LEU A 12 -2.03 -68.95 19.65
CA LEU A 12 -3.31 -68.62 20.33
C LEU A 12 -3.37 -67.17 20.89
N ILE A 13 -4.27 -66.38 20.30
CA ILE A 13 -5.33 -65.53 20.89
C ILE A 13 -5.03 -64.77 22.20
N GLY A 14 -5.14 -63.43 22.15
CA GLY A 14 -5.25 -62.61 23.36
C GLY A 14 -5.54 -61.13 23.13
N ALA A 15 -6.83 -60.76 23.21
CA ALA A 15 -7.40 -59.48 23.66
C ALA A 15 -7.00 -58.14 22.99
N MET A 16 -7.87 -57.72 22.06
CA MET A 16 -8.67 -56.48 22.12
C MET A 16 -8.09 -55.28 22.91
N VAL A 17 -7.56 -54.29 22.19
CA VAL A 17 -7.68 -52.86 22.56
C VAL A 17 -8.10 -52.10 21.29
N MET A 18 -9.39 -51.79 21.17
CA MET A 18 -9.90 -50.88 20.15
C MET A 18 -9.50 -49.45 20.55
N SER A 19 -8.45 -48.92 19.94
CA SER A 19 -8.15 -47.50 19.98
C SER A 19 -9.03 -46.79 18.94
N LEU A 20 -10.09 -46.12 19.40
CA LEU A 20 -10.86 -45.17 18.59
C LEU A 20 -10.02 -43.91 18.36
N SER A 21 -9.27 -43.86 17.26
CA SER A 21 -8.69 -42.60 16.78
C SER A 21 -9.80 -41.75 16.17
N THR A 22 -10.32 -40.78 16.93
CA THR A 22 -11.10 -39.69 16.35
C THR A 22 -10.15 -38.75 15.64
N PRO A 23 -10.29 -38.50 14.32
CA PRO A 23 -9.61 -37.37 13.72
C PRO A 23 -10.27 -36.10 14.27
N ILE A 24 -9.50 -35.31 15.03
CA ILE A 24 -9.84 -33.91 15.27
C ILE A 24 -9.72 -33.23 13.91
N SER A 25 -10.86 -33.03 13.26
CA SER A 25 -10.96 -32.12 12.12
C SER A 25 -10.50 -30.75 12.61
N ALA A 26 -9.27 -30.38 12.24
CA ALA A 26 -8.82 -29.01 12.34
C ALA A 26 -9.81 -28.17 11.52
N LEU A 27 -10.60 -27.35 12.21
CA LEU A 27 -11.35 -26.28 11.58
C LEU A 27 -10.30 -25.38 10.95
N SER A 28 -10.10 -25.55 9.65
CA SER A 28 -9.42 -24.60 8.80
C SER A 28 -10.22 -23.31 8.89
N GLU A 29 -9.87 -22.44 9.83
CA GLU A 29 -10.26 -21.05 9.79
C GLU A 29 -9.62 -20.48 8.53
N THR A 30 -10.32 -20.57 7.40
CA THR A 30 -10.05 -19.69 6.27
C THR A 30 -10.11 -18.28 6.85
N PRO A 31 -9.02 -17.49 6.80
CA PRO A 31 -9.10 -16.11 7.21
C PRO A 31 -10.22 -15.49 6.40
N ILE A 32 -11.27 -15.00 7.06
CA ILE A 32 -12.32 -14.21 6.43
C ILE A 32 -11.70 -12.85 6.11
N ALA A 33 -10.80 -12.81 5.13
CA ALA A 33 -10.37 -11.60 4.47
C ALA A 33 -11.30 -11.42 3.26
N THR A 34 -12.59 -11.22 3.49
CA THR A 34 -13.53 -10.95 2.39
C THR A 34 -14.68 -10.08 2.85
N ARG A 35 -14.40 -8.79 3.04
CA ARG A 35 -15.24 -7.62 2.70
C ARG A 35 -14.76 -6.41 3.48
N ASP A 36 -13.83 -5.63 2.88
CA ASP A 36 -14.08 -4.24 2.49
C ASP A 36 -12.87 -3.61 1.74
N ILE A 37 -12.36 -4.26 0.69
CA ILE A 37 -11.29 -3.67 -0.16
C ILE A 37 -11.91 -2.90 -1.35
N SER A 38 -13.10 -2.36 -1.19
CA SER A 38 -13.84 -1.82 -2.33
C SER A 38 -13.36 -0.43 -2.77
N ASN A 39 -12.60 0.30 -1.93
CA ASN A 39 -12.16 1.67 -2.21
C ASN A 39 -10.72 1.96 -1.74
N THR A 40 -9.75 1.22 -2.27
CA THR A 40 -8.32 1.57 -2.12
C THR A 40 -7.66 1.84 -3.47
N ARG A 41 -6.68 2.76 -3.51
CA ARG A 41 -5.87 3.01 -4.70
C ARG A 41 -4.44 3.33 -4.31
N LEU A 42 -3.48 2.68 -4.98
CA LEU A 42 -2.05 2.96 -4.81
C LEU A 42 -1.50 3.59 -6.10
N TYR A 43 -0.87 4.74 -5.96
CA TYR A 43 0.03 5.31 -6.96
C TYR A 43 1.45 5.01 -6.52
N ASN A 44 2.15 4.16 -7.26
CA ASN A 44 3.50 3.71 -6.92
C ASN A 44 4.49 4.25 -7.95
N PHE A 45 5.42 5.10 -7.50
CA PHE A 45 6.54 5.64 -8.27
C PHE A 45 7.89 5.23 -7.68
N VAL A 46 7.94 4.11 -6.94
CA VAL A 46 9.20 3.58 -6.40
C VAL A 46 9.99 2.87 -7.50
N ASP A 47 9.32 2.02 -8.28
CA ASP A 47 9.94 1.24 -9.36
C ASP A 47 10.18 2.08 -10.62
N ILE A 48 9.22 2.95 -10.94
CA ILE A 48 9.29 3.91 -12.05
C ILE A 48 9.11 5.30 -11.46
N PRO A 49 10.22 6.03 -11.19
CA PRO A 49 10.15 7.37 -10.60
C PRO A 49 9.28 8.34 -11.39
N ALA A 50 8.55 9.20 -10.68
CA ALA A 50 7.78 10.26 -11.28
C ALA A 50 8.71 11.34 -11.84
N GLU A 51 8.46 11.77 -13.07
CA GLU A 51 9.16 12.92 -13.65
C GLU A 51 8.50 14.22 -13.19
N ILE A 52 9.25 15.04 -12.46
CA ILE A 52 8.79 16.29 -11.86
C ILE A 52 9.46 17.44 -12.59
N ASN A 53 8.65 18.27 -13.24
CA ASN A 53 9.11 19.43 -14.00
C ASN A 53 8.82 20.71 -13.22
N TYR A 54 9.87 21.36 -12.73
CA TYR A 54 9.78 22.61 -11.99
C TYR A 54 9.64 23.81 -12.91
N SER A 55 8.69 24.68 -12.56
CA SER A 55 8.54 26.01 -13.15
C SER A 55 9.71 26.93 -12.76
N GLN A 56 9.72 28.14 -13.33
CA GLN A 56 10.64 29.22 -12.95
C GLN A 56 10.55 29.63 -11.47
N PHE A 57 9.46 29.28 -10.78
CA PHE A 57 9.26 29.57 -9.36
C PHE A 57 9.72 28.41 -8.46
N GLY A 58 10.29 27.34 -9.03
CA GLY A 58 10.67 26.15 -8.27
C GLY A 58 9.47 25.35 -7.77
N GLU A 59 8.33 25.45 -8.47
CA GLU A 59 7.11 24.72 -8.15
C GLU A 59 6.77 23.70 -9.23
N ALA A 60 6.27 22.52 -8.83
CA ALA A 60 5.87 21.47 -9.76
C ALA A 60 4.64 20.70 -9.24
N GLY A 61 3.61 20.59 -10.07
CA GLY A 61 2.47 19.71 -9.80
C GLY A 61 2.81 18.25 -10.12
N VAL A 62 2.41 17.32 -9.25
CA VAL A 62 2.67 15.90 -9.43
C VAL A 62 1.56 15.25 -10.25
N GLN A 63 1.93 14.70 -11.40
CA GLN A 63 1.01 13.93 -12.25
C GLN A 63 0.83 12.52 -11.68
N LEU A 64 -0.17 12.32 -10.81
CA LEU A 64 -0.44 11.01 -10.21
C LEU A 64 -1.06 10.02 -11.19
N ASP A 65 -1.96 10.49 -12.07
CA ASP A 65 -2.60 9.64 -13.07
C ASP A 65 -2.14 10.02 -14.49
N PRO A 66 -1.30 9.22 -15.16
CA PRO A 66 -0.82 9.54 -16.51
C PRO A 66 -1.95 9.54 -17.56
N ARG A 67 -3.13 9.00 -17.25
CA ARG A 67 -4.28 8.96 -18.15
C ARG A 67 -5.14 10.23 -18.10
N GLN A 68 -4.96 11.05 -17.07
CA GLN A 68 -5.70 12.30 -16.89
C GLN A 68 -4.77 13.47 -17.24
N ALA A 69 -5.27 14.43 -18.03
CA ALA A 69 -4.53 15.66 -18.27
C ALA A 69 -4.52 16.51 -16.99
N GLY A 70 -3.33 16.78 -16.44
CA GLY A 70 -3.13 17.67 -15.30
C GLY A 70 -3.03 16.96 -13.95
N HIS A 71 -2.49 17.67 -12.95
CA HIS A 71 -2.04 17.12 -11.67
C HIS A 71 -3.15 16.99 -10.60
N ILE A 72 -4.42 17.20 -10.98
CA ILE A 72 -5.57 17.10 -10.07
C ILE A 72 -6.23 15.74 -10.27
N ILE A 73 -6.47 15.01 -9.18
CA ILE A 73 -7.19 13.71 -9.22
C ILE A 73 -8.46 13.75 -8.35
N SER A 74 -9.47 12.97 -8.76
CA SER A 74 -10.68 12.79 -7.97
C SER A 74 -10.45 11.81 -6.82
N VAL A 75 -10.72 12.27 -5.60
CA VAL A 75 -10.60 11.48 -4.36
C VAL A 75 -11.94 11.27 -3.64
N ARG A 76 -13.07 11.56 -4.31
CA ARG A 76 -14.44 11.48 -3.74
C ARG A 76 -14.77 10.16 -3.02
N ARG A 77 -14.17 9.06 -3.44
CA ARG A 77 -14.44 7.71 -2.93
C ARG A 77 -13.52 7.30 -1.78
N PHE A 78 -12.60 8.16 -1.38
CA PHE A 78 -11.63 7.88 -0.32
C PHE A 78 -11.89 8.76 0.89
N ARG A 79 -11.36 8.34 2.04
CA ARG A 79 -11.44 9.02 3.33
C ARG A 79 -10.07 9.38 3.89
N LYS A 80 -9.03 8.62 3.50
CA LYS A 80 -7.66 8.85 3.95
C LYS A 80 -6.68 8.82 2.79
N ILE A 81 -5.67 9.68 2.90
CA ILE A 81 -4.53 9.78 2.00
C ILE A 81 -3.27 9.56 2.81
N ASN A 82 -2.40 8.66 2.37
CA ASN A 82 -1.07 8.46 2.94
C ASN A 82 -0.05 8.73 1.84
N ILE A 83 0.94 9.58 2.12
CA ILE A 83 1.95 9.97 1.14
C ILE A 83 3.32 9.79 1.77
N LEU A 84 4.24 9.21 1.00
CA LEU A 84 5.67 9.23 1.30
C LEU A 84 6.42 9.69 0.06
N ILE A 85 7.41 10.53 0.28
CA ILE A 85 8.24 11.10 -0.75
C ILE A 85 9.69 10.77 -0.42
N GLY A 86 10.41 10.27 -1.41
CA GLY A 86 11.83 10.04 -1.34
C GLY A 86 12.64 11.32 -1.49
N SER A 87 13.90 11.16 -1.87
CA SER A 87 14.81 12.29 -2.09
C SER A 87 14.38 13.13 -3.30
N THR A 88 14.42 14.46 -3.16
CA THR A 88 14.06 15.43 -4.19
C THR A 88 14.78 16.75 -3.92
N SER A 89 14.95 17.57 -4.95
CA SER A 89 15.41 18.95 -4.83
C SER A 89 14.40 19.90 -4.17
N ALA A 90 13.12 19.52 -4.07
CA ALA A 90 12.10 20.30 -3.40
C ALA A 90 12.37 20.42 -1.89
N LYS A 91 12.11 21.61 -1.33
CA LYS A 91 12.22 21.85 0.11
C LYS A 91 11.00 21.38 0.87
N SER A 92 9.84 21.44 0.22
CA SER A 92 8.55 21.17 0.83
C SER A 92 7.54 20.71 -0.22
N ILE A 93 6.42 20.21 0.27
CA ILE A 93 5.28 19.79 -0.50
C ILE A 93 4.04 20.49 0.07
N SER A 94 3.17 20.92 -0.83
CA SER A 94 1.85 21.45 -0.52
C SER A 94 0.80 20.50 -1.11
N ILE A 95 -0.14 20.09 -0.28
CA ILE A 95 -1.23 19.19 -0.61
C ILE A 95 -2.51 20.01 -0.56
N TYR A 96 -3.18 20.13 -1.70
CA TYR A 96 -4.45 20.83 -1.80
C TYR A 96 -5.59 19.82 -1.85
N LEU A 97 -6.54 19.95 -0.92
CA LEU A 97 -7.72 19.10 -0.82
C LEU A 97 -8.98 19.93 -0.84
N GLY A 98 -9.89 19.65 -1.78
CA GLY A 98 -11.08 20.47 -1.96
C GLY A 98 -11.74 20.31 -3.31
N LYS A 99 -12.41 21.37 -3.77
CA LYS A 99 -12.78 21.56 -5.16
C LYS A 99 -11.72 22.48 -5.78
N LEU A 100 -10.93 21.95 -6.68
CA LEU A 100 -9.80 22.60 -7.35
C LEU A 100 -10.17 22.99 -8.78
N SER A 101 -10.97 22.15 -9.47
CA SER A 101 -11.46 22.40 -10.82
C SER A 101 -12.51 23.52 -10.82
N ASP A 102 -12.42 24.43 -11.79
CA ASP A 102 -13.37 25.51 -12.12
C ASP A 102 -13.62 26.59 -11.04
N ALA A 103 -13.34 26.30 -9.78
CA ALA A 103 -13.34 27.26 -8.67
C ALA A 103 -12.49 26.69 -7.53
N THR A 104 -11.46 27.42 -7.10
CA THR A 104 -10.56 26.95 -6.04
C THR A 104 -11.16 27.19 -4.66
N LEU A 105 -11.72 26.14 -4.07
CA LEU A 105 -12.06 26.05 -2.65
C LEU A 105 -11.36 24.81 -2.09
N ALA A 106 -10.18 25.01 -1.50
CA ALA A 106 -9.38 23.93 -0.95
C ALA A 106 -8.66 24.35 0.33
N GLN A 107 -8.42 23.35 1.19
CA GLN A 107 -7.46 23.48 2.27
C GLN A 107 -6.08 23.07 1.75
N GLU A 108 -5.08 23.84 2.14
CA GLU A 108 -3.68 23.55 1.91
C GLU A 108 -3.07 22.92 3.17
N PHE A 109 -2.38 21.80 2.99
CA PHE A 109 -1.50 21.21 3.98
C PHE A 109 -0.07 21.34 3.49
N HIS A 110 0.82 21.84 4.34
CA HIS A 110 2.21 22.08 3.98
C HIS A 110 3.15 21.33 4.92
N HIS A 111 4.14 20.64 4.38
CA HIS A 111 5.16 19.97 5.18
C HIS A 111 6.52 19.89 4.47
N PRO A 112 7.62 19.77 5.23
CA PRO A 112 8.93 19.54 4.66
C PRO A 112 9.05 18.15 4.04
N ILE A 113 10.02 17.99 3.12
CA ILE A 113 10.45 16.67 2.64
C ILE A 113 11.34 16.04 3.72
N ASP A 114 10.79 15.11 4.50
CA ASP A 114 11.46 14.49 5.65
C ASP A 114 11.56 12.95 5.57
N GLY A 115 11.14 12.36 4.44
CA GLY A 115 11.15 10.92 4.23
C GLY A 115 10.16 10.14 5.10
N LYS A 116 9.22 10.82 5.79
CA LYS A 116 8.20 10.19 6.61
C LYS A 116 6.89 10.03 5.84
N ILE A 117 6.04 9.14 6.35
CA ILE A 117 4.66 9.01 5.88
C ILE A 117 3.83 10.11 6.52
N HIS A 118 3.13 10.87 5.70
CA HIS A 118 2.15 11.85 6.14
C HIS A 118 0.75 11.38 5.78
N THR A 119 -0.18 11.48 6.74
CA THR A 119 -1.56 11.02 6.60
C THR A 119 -2.53 12.18 6.73
N TYR A 120 -3.51 12.22 5.83
CA TYR A 120 -4.52 13.28 5.75
C TYR A 120 -5.91 12.68 5.61
N ASP A 121 -6.89 13.32 6.26
CA ASP A 121 -8.29 13.04 6.02
C ASP A 121 -8.77 13.77 4.75
N VAL A 122 -9.57 13.08 3.95
CA VAL A 122 -10.14 13.63 2.71
C VAL A 122 -11.30 14.55 3.04
N ILE A 123 -11.06 15.85 2.91
CA ILE A 123 -12.04 16.92 3.18
C ILE A 123 -12.77 17.43 1.93
N GLY A 124 -12.47 16.87 0.75
CA GLY A 124 -12.96 17.38 -0.52
C GLY A 124 -12.94 16.36 -1.66
N PRO A 125 -13.58 16.67 -2.79
CA PRO A 125 -13.68 15.76 -3.92
C PRO A 125 -12.38 15.58 -4.71
N GLU A 126 -11.44 16.51 -4.63
CA GLU A 126 -10.25 16.58 -5.49
C GLU A 126 -8.97 16.80 -4.65
N LEU A 127 -7.88 16.26 -5.17
CA LEU A 127 -6.54 16.31 -4.58
C LEU A 127 -5.55 16.81 -5.63
N ALA A 128 -4.67 17.73 -5.23
CA ALA A 128 -3.47 18.11 -5.96
C ALA A 128 -2.27 18.05 -5.02
N ILE A 129 -1.14 17.58 -5.56
CA ILE A 129 0.15 17.58 -4.87
C ILE A 129 1.09 18.51 -5.62
N VAL A 130 1.72 19.44 -4.91
CA VAL A 130 2.64 20.42 -5.48
C VAL A 130 3.94 20.44 -4.70
N PHE A 131 5.04 20.17 -5.36
CA PHE A 131 6.39 20.40 -4.83
C PHE A 131 6.71 21.89 -4.85
N LYS A 132 7.38 22.38 -3.80
CA LYS A 132 7.75 23.78 -3.62
C LYS A 132 9.23 23.91 -3.26
N GLY A 133 9.88 24.92 -3.85
CA GLY A 133 11.27 25.26 -3.59
C GLY A 133 12.29 24.31 -4.23
N GLY A 134 11.91 23.62 -5.32
CA GLY A 134 12.85 22.87 -6.15
C GLY A 134 13.70 23.78 -7.04
N THR A 135 14.66 23.20 -7.76
CA THR A 135 15.53 23.98 -8.65
C THR A 135 14.71 24.57 -9.80
N PRO A 136 14.70 25.90 -10.01
CA PRO A 136 13.91 26.53 -11.07
C PRO A 136 14.25 26.02 -12.48
N ASN A 137 13.23 25.88 -13.35
CA ASN A 137 13.36 25.46 -14.75
C ASN A 137 14.15 24.15 -14.92
N SER A 138 13.94 23.19 -14.04
CA SER A 138 14.63 21.90 -14.04
C SER A 138 13.64 20.73 -14.03
N SER A 139 14.15 19.54 -14.33
CA SER A 139 13.41 18.28 -14.20
C SER A 139 14.19 17.32 -13.32
N GLU A 140 13.48 16.56 -12.50
CA GLU A 140 14.07 15.48 -11.72
C GLU A 140 13.16 14.26 -11.64
N LYS A 141 13.75 13.12 -11.27
CA LYS A 141 13.03 11.87 -11.05
C LYS A 141 12.85 11.65 -9.55
N VAL A 142 11.61 11.68 -9.09
CA VAL A 142 11.28 11.52 -7.66
C VAL A 142 10.63 10.17 -7.41
N GLN A 143 11.17 9.43 -6.45
CA GLN A 143 10.53 8.23 -5.92
C GLN A 143 9.50 8.64 -4.88
N MET A 144 8.26 8.18 -5.04
CA MET A 144 7.20 8.45 -4.08
C MET A 144 6.09 7.41 -4.18
N TRP A 145 5.20 7.38 -3.20
CA TRP A 145 3.95 6.67 -3.33
C TRP A 145 2.81 7.42 -2.64
N VAL A 146 1.60 7.21 -3.15
CA VAL A 146 0.37 7.75 -2.59
C VAL A 146 -0.63 6.62 -2.43
N PHE A 147 -1.07 6.38 -1.20
CA PHE A 147 -2.05 5.35 -0.87
C PHE A 147 -3.35 5.99 -0.39
N LEU A 148 -4.41 5.77 -1.16
CA LEU A 148 -5.76 6.23 -0.89
C LEU A 148 -6.59 5.08 -0.32
N SER A 149 -7.36 5.34 0.73
CA SER A 149 -8.21 4.35 1.39
C SER A 149 -9.51 4.96 1.91
N SER A 150 -10.52 4.12 2.13
CA SER A 150 -11.81 4.49 2.75
C SER A 150 -12.07 3.67 4.01
#